data_AF-A0AAV1ZEH5-F1
#
_entry.id   AF-A0AAV1ZEH5-F1
#
_cell.length_a   1.000
_cell.length_b   1.000
_cell.length_c   1.000
_cell.angle_alpha   90.00
_cell.angle_beta   90.00
_cell.angle_gamma   90.00
#
_symmetry.space_group_name_H-M   'P 1'
#
loop_
_entity.id
_entity.type
_entity.pdbx_description
1 polymer ?
#
loop_
_entity_poly.entity_id
_entity_poly.type
_entity_poly.pdbx_seq_one_letter_code
_entity_poly.pdbx_strand_id
1 'polypeptide(L)' 'MDHHNIHTGKRPYVCEFCSKTFTQRASCNRHVKLCHQDILQLDFQSKI' A
#
# COMPACT_ATOMS: atom_id res chain seq x y z
N MET A 1 3.05 -25.64 -18.50
CA MET A 1 2.15 -24.54 -18.08
C MET A 1 2.46 -24.31 -16.62
N ASP A 2 3.27 -23.28 -16.34
CA ASP A 2 3.87 -23.08 -15.03
C ASP A 2 2.81 -22.75 -13.96
N HIS A 3 2.66 -23.63 -12.96
CA HIS A 3 1.76 -23.42 -11.82
C HIS A 3 2.36 -22.49 -10.75
N HIS A 4 3.66 -22.17 -10.84
CA HIS A 4 4.37 -21.40 -9.82
C HIS A 4 3.87 -19.96 -9.75
N ASN A 5 3.35 -19.41 -10.86
CA ASN A 5 2.76 -18.07 -10.86
C ASN A 5 1.50 -17.94 -9.98
N ILE A 6 0.78 -19.04 -9.72
CA ILE A 6 -0.47 -19.03 -8.94
C ILE A 6 -0.18 -18.87 -7.43
N HIS A 7 0.99 -19.31 -6.95
CA HIS A 7 1.39 -19.17 -5.55
C HIS A 7 2.08 -17.85 -5.20
N THR A 8 2.48 -17.05 -6.19
CA THR A 8 3.33 -15.88 -5.88
C THR A 8 2.59 -14.73 -5.21
N GLY A 9 1.25 -14.74 -5.20
CA GLY A 9 0.43 -13.78 -4.44
C GLY A 9 0.88 -12.32 -4.61
N LYS A 10 1.42 -11.96 -5.79
CA LYS A 10 2.13 -10.69 -5.99
C LYS A 10 1.12 -9.56 -5.88
N ARG A 11 1.06 -8.99 -4.69
CA ARG A 11 0.33 -7.78 -4.34
C ARG A 11 1.40 -6.69 -4.31
N PRO A 12 1.69 -6.04 -5.46
CA PRO A 12 2.85 -5.16 -5.60
C PRO A 12 2.76 -3.91 -4.72
N TYR A 13 1.59 -3.63 -4.15
CA TYR A 13 1.37 -2.49 -3.27
C TYR A 13 1.39 -2.96 -1.83
N VAL A 14 2.56 -2.88 -1.20
CA VAL A 14 2.75 -3.18 0.21
C VAL A 14 2.68 -1.88 1.00
N CYS A 15 1.88 -1.86 2.06
CA CYS A 15 1.90 -0.78 3.03
C CYS A 15 3.21 -0.85 3.81
N GLU A 16 4.01 0.22 3.74
CA GLU A 16 5.30 0.33 4.42
C GLU A 16 5.18 0.34 5.96
N PHE A 17 4.00 0.67 6.50
CA PHE A 17 3.79 0.82 7.94
C PHE A 17 3.33 -0.46 8.65
N CYS A 18 2.61 -1.34 7.94
CA CYS A 18 2.09 -2.57 8.55
C CYS A 18 2.26 -3.82 7.66
N SER A 19 3.04 -3.73 6.58
CA SER A 19 3.30 -4.82 5.63
C SER A 19 2.05 -5.45 5.01
N LYS A 20 0.86 -4.84 5.18
CA LYS A 20 -0.36 -5.27 4.49
C LYS A 20 -0.19 -5.06 3.00
N THR A 21 -0.49 -6.10 2.24
CA THR A 21 -0.36 -6.05 0.79
C THR A 21 -1.72 -5.80 0.12
N PHE A 22 -1.71 -5.11 -1.00
CA PHE A 22 -2.89 -4.70 -1.77
C PHE A 22 -2.67 -4.98 -3.25
N THR A 23 -3.77 -5.30 -3.95
CA THR A 23 -3.75 -5.53 -5.40
C THR A 23 -3.77 -4.23 -6.21
N GLN A 24 -4.18 -3.12 -5.59
CA GLN A 24 -4.32 -1.81 -6.22
C GLN A 24 -3.71 -0.70 -5.38
N ARG A 25 -3.06 0.27 -6.04
CA ARG A 25 -2.47 1.46 -5.40
C ARG A 25 -3.51 2.27 -4.63
N ALA A 26 -4.69 2.49 -5.20
CA ALA A 26 -5.76 3.25 -4.58
C ALA A 26 -6.23 2.63 -3.24
N SER A 27 -6.29 1.29 -3.19
CA SER A 27 -6.62 0.56 -1.97
C SER A 27 -5.55 0.68 -0.90
N CYS A 28 -4.27 0.61 -1.27
CA CYS A 28 -3.16 0.85 -0.36
C CYS A 28 -3.15 2.30 0.16
N ASN A 29 -3.34 3.27 -0.72
CA ASN A 29 -3.39 4.69 -0.35
C ASN A 29 -4.55 4.95 0.62
N ARG A 30 -5.77 4.50 0.31
CA ARG A 30 -6.92 4.62 1.23
C ARG A 30 -6.66 3.95 2.57
N HIS A 31 -6.01 2.79 2.58
CA HIS A 31 -5.63 2.11 3.81
C HIS A 31 -4.66 2.93 4.65
N VAL A 32 -3.59 3.47 4.06
CA VAL A 32 -2.65 4.36 4.76
C VAL A 32 -3.39 5.58 5.31
N LYS A 33 -4.24 6.19 4.48
CA LYS A 33 -5.05 7.35 4.84
C LYS A 33 -6.05 7.13 5.97
N LEU A 34 -6.51 5.91 6.22
CA LEU A 34 -7.54 5.61 7.24
C LEU A 34 -6.98 4.87 8.45
N CYS A 35 -5.96 4.03 8.24
CA CYS A 35 -5.36 3.16 9.25
C CYS A 35 -4.04 3.73 9.80
N HIS A 36 -3.38 4.60 9.04
CA HIS A 36 -2.13 5.28 9.39
C HIS A 36 -2.35 6.80 9.28
N GLN A 37 -3.48 7.29 9.81
CA GLN A 37 -3.96 8.66 9.68
C GLN A 37 -2.99 9.74 10.15
N ASP A 38 -2.03 9.39 11.02
CA ASP A 38 -0.97 10.28 11.50
C ASP A 38 -0.04 10.82 10.38
N ILE A 39 -0.10 10.26 9.17
CA ILE A 39 0.85 10.55 8.09
C ILE A 39 0.27 11.54 7.06
N LEU A 40 -1.06 11.68 7.01
CA LEU A 40 -1.72 12.63 6.10
C LEU A 40 -1.56 14.10 6.50
N GLN A 41 -1.27 14.37 7.77
CA GLN A 41 -1.06 15.74 8.24
C GLN A 41 0.37 16.25 7.97
N LEU A 42 1.30 15.37 7.59
CA LEU A 42 2.70 15.71 7.35
C LEU A 42 3.04 15.92 5.86
N ASP A 43 2.29 15.31 4.94
CA ASP A 43 2.51 15.46 3.48
C ASP A 43 2.03 16.82 2.92
N PHE A 44 1.26 17.60 3.68
CA PHE A 44 0.81 18.94 3.25
C PHE A 44 1.87 20.04 3.45
N GLN A 45 3.02 19.74 4.07
CA GLN A 45 4.08 20.71 4.38
C GLN A 45 5.32 20.63 3.47
N SER A 46 5.29 19.87 2.36
CA SER A 46 6.41 19.86 1.39
C SER A 46 5.93 19.94 -0.06
N LYS A 47 5.35 21.09 -0.37
CA LYS A 47 5.43 21.68 -1.71
C LYS A 47 5.90 23.12 -1.54
N ILE A 48 7.22 23.27 -1.43
CA ILE A 48 7.92 24.54 -1.69
C ILE A 48 7.82 24.81 -3.19
#